data_AF-A0A540LYG1-F1
#
_entry.id   AF-A0A540LYG1-F1
#
_cell.length_a   1.000
_cell.length_b   1.000
_cell.length_c   1.000
_cell.angle_alpha   90.00
_cell.angle_beta   90.00
_cell.angle_gamma   90.00
#
_symmetry.space_group_name_H-M   'P 1'
#
loop_
_entity.id
_entity.type
_entity.pdbx_description
1 polymer ?
#
loop_
_entity_poly.entity_id
_entity_poly.type
_entity_poly.pdbx_seq_one_letter_code
_entity_poly.pdbx_strand_id
1 'polypeptide(L)'
;MIQKEKGWFWRPSYDVHLKEPHAAVSGIFGGSCTAWFQDGYNPVAVDMRGDEGNSRSNKKRSPFSADFFGSLCYTFQHGKFRELYGDLTRIDARLDICSASALAKRVINGLKSSSANSAKDPMSCPWINLIVQQQIYGPIVFRADSRVALDSLRGKHAPHIEDSIYSLSYSLRLL
;
A
#
# COMPACT_ATOMS: atom_id res chain seq x y z
N MET A 1 -27.25 15.90 30.69
CA MET A 1 -27.98 16.17 29.43
C MET A 1 -27.33 17.39 28.81
N ILE A 2 -26.82 17.30 27.58
CA ILE A 2 -26.04 18.41 26.99
C ILE A 2 -26.82 18.94 25.79
N GLN A 3 -27.16 20.23 25.84
CA GLN A 3 -27.81 20.93 24.74
C GLN A 3 -26.74 21.27 23.70
N LYS A 4 -26.90 20.74 22.47
CA LYS A 4 -26.12 21.19 21.31
C LYS A 4 -27.08 21.86 20.32
N GLU A 5 -26.54 22.62 19.37
CA GLU A 5 -27.32 23.32 18.33
C GLU A 5 -28.28 22.41 17.55
N LYS A 6 -27.97 21.11 17.45
CA LYS A 6 -28.79 20.08 16.78
C LYS A 6 -29.79 19.35 17.70
N GLY A 7 -29.98 19.80 18.94
CA GLY A 7 -30.95 19.25 19.89
C GLY A 7 -30.36 18.66 21.18
N TRP A 8 -31.22 17.99 21.94
CA TRP A 8 -30.91 17.43 23.26
C TRP A 8 -30.29 16.05 23.14
N PHE A 9 -29.03 15.90 23.57
CA PHE A 9 -28.37 14.59 23.60
C PHE A 9 -28.24 14.10 25.04
N TRP A 10 -28.84 12.95 25.32
CA TRP A 10 -28.67 12.24 26.61
C TRP A 10 -27.22 11.80 26.83
N ARG A 11 -26.52 11.40 25.75
CA ARG A 11 -25.08 11.15 25.69
C ARG A 11 -24.52 11.70 24.37
N PRO A 12 -23.69 12.76 24.38
CA PRO A 12 -22.95 13.16 23.18
C PRO A 12 -21.96 12.06 22.79
N SER A 13 -21.52 12.01 21.54
CA SER A 13 -20.42 11.14 21.15
C SER A 13 -19.14 11.55 21.89
N TYR A 14 -18.29 10.58 22.19
CA TYR A 14 -16.98 10.83 22.79
C TYR A 14 -16.06 11.61 21.83
N ASP A 15 -16.32 11.52 20.52
CA ASP A 15 -15.66 12.28 19.46
C ASP A 15 -16.71 12.71 18.42
N VAL A 16 -16.62 13.96 17.94
CA VAL A 16 -17.51 14.51 16.90
C VAL A 16 -17.19 13.90 15.53
N HIS A 17 -15.92 13.59 15.24
CA HIS A 17 -15.49 13.04 13.96
C HIS A 17 -15.99 11.59 13.76
N LEU A 18 -16.25 10.88 14.85
CA LEU A 18 -16.69 9.48 14.85
C LEU A 18 -18.18 9.31 15.14
N LYS A 19 -18.94 10.42 15.12
CA LYS A 19 -20.37 10.43 15.46
C LYS A 19 -21.24 9.67 14.44
N GLU A 20 -20.82 9.67 13.17
CA GLU A 20 -21.62 9.15 12.07
C GLU A 20 -20.92 7.95 11.42
N PRO A 21 -21.61 6.80 11.29
CA PRO A 21 -21.07 5.65 10.59
C PRO A 21 -20.94 6.01 9.11
N HIS A 22 -19.82 5.64 8.51
CA HIS A 22 -19.56 5.92 7.11
C HIS A 22 -18.69 4.82 6.51
N ALA A 23 -18.86 4.65 5.21
CA ALA A 23 -18.00 3.83 4.38
C ALA A 23 -17.45 4.74 3.28
N ALA A 24 -16.15 4.70 3.04
CA ALA A 24 -15.53 5.47 1.98
C ALA A 24 -14.49 4.64 1.25
N VAL A 25 -14.51 4.74 -0.08
CA VAL A 25 -13.50 4.17 -0.96
C VAL A 25 -12.71 5.33 -1.55
N SER A 26 -11.40 5.25 -1.49
CA SER A 26 -10.49 6.25 -2.03
C SER A 26 -9.34 5.56 -2.74
N GLY A 27 -8.74 6.21 -3.73
CA GLY A 27 -7.60 5.64 -4.42
C GLY A 27 -6.76 6.73 -5.08
N ILE A 28 -5.49 6.41 -5.28
CA ILE A 28 -4.51 7.23 -5.96
C ILE A 28 -3.93 6.38 -7.09
N PHE A 29 -3.81 6.95 -8.28
CA PHE A 29 -3.11 6.32 -9.39
C PHE A 29 -2.12 7.33 -9.97
N GLY A 30 -0.95 6.84 -10.35
CA GLY A 30 0.15 7.65 -10.88
C GLY A 30 0.99 6.84 -11.85
N GLY A 31 1.80 7.53 -12.64
CA GLY A 31 2.67 6.91 -13.62
C GLY A 31 4.02 7.61 -13.70
N SER A 32 5.06 6.85 -14.01
CA SER A 32 6.41 7.32 -14.30
C SER A 32 6.78 6.93 -15.72
N CYS A 33 7.39 7.85 -16.45
CA CYS A 33 7.84 7.63 -17.82
C CYS A 33 9.28 8.15 -17.94
N THR A 34 10.16 7.30 -18.42
CA THR A 34 11.58 7.57 -18.58
C THR A 34 11.97 7.30 -20.02
N ALA A 35 12.62 8.27 -20.66
CA ALA A 35 13.17 8.13 -22.00
C ALA A 35 14.64 8.54 -21.98
N TRP A 36 15.48 7.76 -22.64
CA TRP A 36 16.91 8.01 -22.77
C TRP A 36 17.21 8.32 -24.23
N PHE A 37 17.62 9.55 -24.51
CA PHE A 37 18.14 9.93 -25.82
C PHE A 37 19.63 9.63 -25.84
N GLN A 38 20.02 8.58 -26.57
CA GLN A 38 21.43 8.29 -26.81
C GLN A 38 21.89 9.17 -27.98
N ASP A 39 22.60 10.25 -27.67
CA ASP A 39 23.29 11.04 -28.67
C ASP A 39 24.47 10.20 -29.19
N GLY A 40 24.41 9.86 -30.47
CA GLY A 40 25.37 9.00 -31.12
C GLY A 40 26.64 9.76 -31.47
N TYR A 41 27.47 10.14 -30.49
CA TYR A 41 28.85 10.56 -30.75
C TYR A 41 29.78 10.01 -29.67
N ASN A 42 30.52 8.96 -30.03
CA ASN A 42 31.64 8.45 -29.26
C ASN A 42 32.90 8.72 -30.09
N PRO A 43 33.64 9.84 -29.91
CA PRO A 43 34.81 10.14 -30.71
C PRO A 43 36.06 9.46 -30.15
N VAL A 44 36.00 8.16 -29.80
CA VAL A 44 37.20 7.34 -29.54
C VAL A 44 36.89 5.87 -29.87
N ALA A 45 36.62 5.57 -31.14
CA ALA A 45 36.84 4.23 -31.67
C ALA A 45 38.17 4.28 -32.45
N VAL A 46 39.27 4.16 -31.71
CA VAL A 46 40.56 3.85 -32.31
C VAL A 46 40.44 2.47 -32.94
N ASP A 47 40.61 2.42 -34.26
CA ASP A 47 40.77 1.22 -35.05
C ASP A 47 41.79 0.28 -34.38
N MET A 48 41.31 -0.84 -33.87
CA MET A 48 42.14 -2.02 -33.61
C MET A 48 41.38 -3.22 -34.17
N ARG A 49 41.76 -3.58 -35.40
CA ARG A 49 41.47 -4.88 -36.01
C ARG A 49 41.87 -6.00 -35.06
N GLY A 50 41.02 -7.00 -34.92
CA GLY A 50 41.44 -8.29 -34.38
C GLY A 50 40.34 -9.04 -33.64
N ASP A 51 39.78 -10.01 -34.35
CA ASP A 51 39.53 -11.35 -33.82
C ASP A 51 38.16 -11.74 -33.22
N GLU A 52 37.76 -12.91 -33.70
CA GLU A 52 36.70 -13.86 -33.34
C GLU A 52 35.53 -13.46 -32.41
N GLY A 53 34.33 -13.48 -33.01
CA GLY A 53 33.41 -14.58 -32.69
C GLY A 53 32.78 -14.59 -31.31
N ASN A 54 32.27 -13.46 -30.81
CA ASN A 54 31.31 -13.51 -29.70
C ASN A 54 30.15 -12.55 -29.98
N SER A 55 29.06 -13.09 -30.55
CA SER A 55 27.78 -12.39 -30.72
C SER A 55 27.16 -12.15 -29.35
N ARG A 56 27.72 -11.16 -28.65
CA ARG A 56 27.24 -10.65 -27.38
C ARG A 56 25.84 -10.10 -27.64
N SER A 57 24.84 -10.94 -27.37
CA SER A 57 23.41 -10.69 -27.46
C SER A 57 23.10 -9.26 -27.05
N ASN A 58 23.00 -8.38 -28.05
CA ASN A 58 22.70 -6.97 -27.86
C ASN A 58 21.20 -6.90 -27.59
N LYS A 59 20.82 -7.27 -26.36
CA LYS A 59 19.45 -7.20 -25.87
C LYS A 59 19.06 -5.73 -25.95
N LYS A 60 18.38 -5.33 -27.04
CA LYS A 60 17.93 -3.95 -27.32
C LYS A 60 17.37 -3.37 -26.03
N ARG A 61 18.15 -2.53 -25.33
CA ARG A 61 17.63 -1.71 -24.25
C ARG A 61 16.65 -0.76 -24.90
N SER A 62 15.37 -0.83 -24.52
CA SER A 62 14.40 0.11 -25.04
C SER A 62 14.80 1.51 -24.54
N PRO A 63 14.88 2.51 -25.43
CA PRO A 63 15.18 3.90 -25.04
C PRO A 63 14.02 4.54 -24.25
N PHE A 64 12.97 3.77 -23.94
CA PHE A 64 11.75 4.19 -23.28
C PHE A 64 11.33 3.14 -22.26
N SER A 65 10.93 3.58 -21.06
CA SER A 65 10.37 2.75 -20.00
C SER A 65 9.28 3.53 -19.28
N ALA A 66 8.11 2.92 -19.12
CA ALA A 66 6.97 3.50 -18.41
C ALA A 66 6.45 2.51 -17.37
N ASP A 67 5.99 3.04 -16.25
CA ASP A 67 5.48 2.28 -15.12
C ASP A 67 4.31 3.00 -14.44
N PHE A 68 3.42 2.25 -13.81
CA PHE A 68 2.30 2.81 -13.06
C PHE A 68 2.41 2.39 -11.60
N PHE A 69 2.00 3.28 -10.70
CA PHE A 69 1.89 3.00 -9.28
C PHE A 69 0.54 3.51 -8.79
N GLY A 70 0.06 2.95 -7.70
CA GLY A 70 -1.22 3.39 -7.15
C GLY A 70 -1.52 2.77 -5.82
N SER A 71 -2.54 3.31 -5.16
CA SER A 71 -3.05 2.83 -3.90
C SER A 71 -4.57 2.85 -3.90
N LEU A 72 -5.17 1.90 -3.21
CA LEU A 72 -6.61 1.81 -3.00
C LEU A 72 -6.85 1.66 -1.51
N CYS A 73 -7.63 2.56 -0.91
CA CYS A 73 -7.99 2.55 0.49
C CYS A 73 -9.50 2.42 0.65
N TYR A 74 -9.92 1.46 1.45
CA TYR A 74 -11.29 1.22 1.83
C TYR A 74 -11.43 1.42 3.34
N THR A 75 -12.27 2.35 3.73
CA THR A 75 -12.57 2.64 5.13
C THR A 75 -14.02 2.29 5.42
N PHE A 76 -14.24 1.58 6.51
CA PHE A 76 -15.56 1.23 7.00
C PHE A 76 -15.62 1.50 8.49
N GLN A 77 -16.57 2.33 8.90
CA GLN A 77 -16.84 2.64 10.30
C GLN A 77 -18.26 2.23 10.67
N HIS A 78 -18.35 1.41 11.70
CA HIS A 78 -19.58 1.00 12.34
C HIS A 78 -19.68 1.58 13.75
N GLY A 79 -20.87 2.06 14.12
CA GLY A 79 -21.16 2.62 15.43
C GLY A 79 -21.00 4.14 15.52
N LYS A 80 -21.46 4.72 16.63
CA LYS A 80 -21.59 6.18 16.82
C LYS A 80 -20.67 6.74 17.91
N PHE A 81 -19.87 5.88 18.54
CA PHE A 81 -18.95 6.24 19.62
C PHE A 81 -19.62 7.04 20.76
N ARG A 82 -20.77 6.56 21.23
CA ARG A 82 -21.66 7.12 22.27
C ARG A 82 -21.86 6.17 23.44
N GLU A 83 -21.94 4.86 23.19
CA GLU A 83 -22.15 3.88 24.24
C GLU A 83 -20.85 3.54 24.99
N LEU A 84 -20.99 2.92 26.15
CA LEU A 84 -19.87 2.59 27.03
C LEU A 84 -18.99 1.46 26.49
N TYR A 85 -19.51 0.57 25.66
CA TYR A 85 -18.78 -0.60 25.17
C TYR A 85 -19.15 -0.90 23.72
N GLY A 86 -18.17 -1.28 22.90
CA GLY A 86 -18.39 -1.90 21.59
C GLY A 86 -19.10 -1.05 20.54
N ASP A 87 -19.23 0.26 20.73
CA ASP A 87 -20.01 1.16 19.85
C ASP A 87 -19.16 1.90 18.81
N LEU A 88 -17.89 1.51 18.66
CA LEU A 88 -17.11 1.93 17.52
C LEU A 88 -16.20 0.80 17.07
N THR A 89 -16.41 0.39 15.83
CA THR A 89 -15.51 -0.52 15.11
C THR A 89 -15.22 0.14 13.76
N ARG A 90 -13.97 0.48 13.52
CA ARG A 90 -13.50 1.02 12.25
C ARG A 90 -12.44 0.12 11.67
N ILE A 91 -12.55 -0.17 10.39
CA ILE A 91 -11.64 -0.98 9.61
C ILE A 91 -11.17 -0.11 8.45
N ASP A 92 -9.85 0.00 8.27
CA ASP A 92 -9.21 0.62 7.12
C ASP A 92 -8.36 -0.45 6.45
N ALA A 93 -8.60 -0.67 5.17
CA ALA A 93 -7.82 -1.59 4.36
C ALA A 93 -7.24 -0.80 3.18
N ARG A 94 -5.92 -0.73 3.12
CA ARG A 94 -5.19 -0.04 2.05
C ARG A 94 -4.29 -1.01 1.31
N LEU A 95 -4.47 -1.10 0.00
CA LEU A 95 -3.64 -1.83 -0.93
C LEU A 95 -2.75 -0.84 -1.68
N ASP A 96 -1.44 -0.96 -1.55
CA ASP A 96 -0.44 -0.17 -2.28
C ASP A 96 0.25 -1.03 -3.34
N ILE A 97 0.36 -0.50 -4.56
CA ILE A 97 1.04 -1.10 -5.71
C ILE A 97 2.14 -0.13 -6.15
N CYS A 98 3.40 -0.49 -5.89
CA CYS A 98 4.54 0.38 -6.20
C CYS A 98 4.93 0.38 -7.68
N SER A 99 4.65 -0.70 -8.41
CA SER A 99 4.97 -0.84 -9.83
C SER A 99 4.07 -1.88 -10.49
N ALA A 100 3.20 -1.43 -11.39
CA ALA A 100 2.31 -2.29 -12.17
C ALA A 100 3.11 -3.14 -13.15
N SER A 101 4.18 -2.60 -13.74
CA SER A 101 5.01 -3.36 -14.69
C SER A 101 5.81 -4.45 -14.00
N ALA A 102 6.35 -4.20 -12.79
CA ALA A 102 7.05 -5.21 -12.00
C ALA A 102 6.08 -6.25 -11.45
N LEU A 103 4.89 -5.84 -10.98
CA LEU A 103 3.82 -6.74 -10.55
C LEU A 103 3.37 -7.66 -11.70
N ALA A 104 3.11 -7.11 -12.89
CA ALA A 104 2.70 -7.90 -14.06
C ALA A 104 3.78 -8.90 -14.47
N LYS A 105 5.05 -8.46 -14.54
CA LYS A 105 6.19 -9.37 -14.77
C LYS A 105 6.24 -10.49 -13.73
N ARG A 106 6.01 -10.16 -12.46
CA ARG A 106 6.00 -11.14 -11.36
C ARG A 106 4.86 -12.15 -11.49
N VAL A 107 3.64 -11.72 -11.81
CA VAL A 107 2.49 -12.61 -12.02
C VAL A 107 2.72 -13.52 -13.22
N ILE A 108 3.17 -12.95 -14.35
CA ILE A 108 3.45 -13.71 -15.58
C ILE A 108 4.59 -14.72 -15.38
N ASN A 109 5.68 -14.31 -14.73
CA ASN A 109 6.82 -15.18 -14.44
C ASN A 109 6.49 -16.24 -13.37
N GLY A 110 5.65 -15.89 -12.40
CA GLY A 110 5.15 -16.82 -11.37
C GLY A 110 4.30 -17.95 -11.98
N LEU A 111 3.46 -17.61 -12.96
CA LEU A 111 2.59 -18.56 -13.67
C LEU A 111 3.37 -19.48 -14.63
N LYS A 112 4.46 -19.00 -15.25
CA LYS A 112 5.22 -19.73 -16.28
C LYS A 112 6.27 -20.73 -15.78
N SER A 113 6.32 -21.00 -14.47
CA SER A 113 7.19 -22.01 -13.84
C SER A 113 8.65 -22.08 -14.32
N SER A 114 9.54 -21.29 -13.74
CA SER A 114 10.96 -21.67 -13.60
C SER A 114 11.60 -20.82 -12.54
N SER A 115 12.35 -21.49 -11.67
CA SER A 115 13.16 -20.95 -10.59
C SER A 115 14.32 -20.11 -11.14
N ALA A 116 14.04 -18.94 -11.71
CA ALA A 116 15.08 -17.96 -11.95
C ALA A 116 15.21 -17.10 -10.69
N ASN A 117 16.36 -17.21 -10.02
CA ASN A 117 16.84 -16.27 -9.02
C ASN A 117 16.99 -14.87 -9.67
N SER A 118 15.90 -14.21 -10.04
CA SER A 118 15.92 -12.78 -10.29
C SER A 118 15.85 -12.12 -8.93
N ALA A 119 16.86 -11.31 -8.60
CA ALA A 119 16.87 -10.45 -7.42
C ALA A 119 15.45 -9.93 -7.16
N LYS A 120 14.90 -10.23 -5.96
CA LYS A 120 13.56 -9.80 -5.58
C LYS A 120 13.57 -8.28 -5.66
N ASP A 121 12.96 -7.73 -6.70
CA ASP A 121 12.76 -6.28 -6.77
C ASP A 121 11.70 -5.94 -5.72
N PRO A 122 12.05 -5.22 -4.64
CA PRO A 122 11.09 -4.88 -3.58
C PRO A 122 9.91 -4.08 -4.13
N MET A 123 10.07 -3.41 -5.28
CA MET A 123 9.01 -2.66 -5.96
C MET A 123 7.95 -3.55 -6.61
N SER A 124 8.20 -4.87 -6.72
CA SER A 124 7.28 -5.83 -7.34
C SER A 124 6.29 -6.49 -6.36
N CYS A 125 6.44 -6.28 -5.05
CA CYS A 125 5.51 -6.75 -4.03
C CYS A 125 4.40 -5.72 -3.84
N PRO A 126 3.11 -6.07 -3.95
CA PRO A 126 2.05 -5.21 -3.44
C PRO A 126 1.99 -5.29 -1.91
N TRP A 127 1.62 -4.19 -1.26
CA TRP A 127 1.59 -4.07 0.19
C TRP A 127 0.14 -3.91 0.63
N ILE A 128 -0.24 -4.56 1.73
CA ILE A 128 -1.55 -4.36 2.35
C ILE A 128 -1.32 -3.79 3.74
N ASN A 129 -1.90 -2.62 4.00
CA ASN A 129 -1.99 -2.03 5.33
C ASN A 129 -3.41 -2.24 5.83
N LEU A 130 -3.55 -2.89 6.99
CA LEU A 130 -4.82 -3.14 7.65
C LEU A 130 -4.82 -2.45 9.01
N ILE A 131 -5.73 -1.49 9.19
CA ILE A 131 -5.95 -0.83 10.46
C ILE A 131 -7.30 -1.27 11.01
N VAL A 132 -7.29 -1.81 12.22
CA VAL A 132 -8.50 -2.11 12.99
C VAL A 132 -8.53 -1.21 14.20
N GLN A 133 -9.62 -0.48 14.37
CA GLN A 133 -9.86 0.42 15.47
C GLN A 133 -11.14 0.01 16.20
N GLN A 134 -11.04 -0.33 17.47
CA GLN A 134 -12.13 -0.83 18.29
C GLN A 134 -12.22 -0.02 19.59
N GLN A 135 -13.42 0.45 19.93
CA GLN A 135 -13.69 0.99 21.25
C GLN A 135 -13.69 -0.13 22.29
N ILE A 136 -12.88 0.03 23.33
CA ILE A 136 -12.83 -0.90 24.47
C ILE A 136 -13.86 -0.47 25.51
N TYR A 137 -13.69 0.74 26.05
CA TYR A 137 -14.52 1.24 27.15
C TYR A 137 -14.59 2.75 27.15
N GLY A 138 -15.81 3.29 27.11
CA GLY A 138 -16.09 4.72 27.08
C GLY A 138 -15.24 5.43 26.02
N PRO A 139 -14.43 6.45 26.38
CA PRO A 139 -13.59 7.18 25.43
C PRO A 139 -12.30 6.45 25.00
N ILE A 140 -12.04 5.23 25.51
CA ILE A 140 -10.84 4.46 25.20
C ILE A 140 -11.03 3.69 23.89
N VAL A 141 -10.12 3.94 22.95
CA VAL A 141 -10.08 3.29 21.65
C VAL A 141 -8.74 2.58 21.48
N PHE A 142 -8.80 1.32 21.14
CA PHE A 142 -7.65 0.55 20.71
C PHE A 142 -7.56 0.54 19.20
N ARG A 143 -6.37 0.75 18.67
CA ARG A 143 -6.11 0.71 17.25
C ARG A 143 -4.88 -0.15 17.00
N ALA A 144 -5.05 -1.17 16.18
CA ALA A 144 -4.00 -2.03 15.66
C ALA A 144 -3.81 -1.70 14.17
N ASP A 145 -2.58 -1.43 13.77
CA ASP A 145 -2.16 -1.22 12.39
C ASP A 145 -1.18 -2.34 12.02
N SER A 146 -1.43 -3.04 10.93
CA SER A 146 -0.60 -4.14 10.46
C SER A 146 -0.26 -3.94 9.00
N ARG A 147 1.03 -4.00 8.69
CA ARG A 147 1.55 -3.90 7.33
C ARG A 147 2.04 -5.27 6.88
N VAL A 148 1.41 -5.78 5.83
CA VAL A 148 1.67 -7.11 5.28
C VAL A 148 2.16 -6.97 3.85
N ALA A 149 3.38 -7.46 3.58
CA ALA A 149 3.89 -7.57 2.24
C ALA A 149 3.43 -8.88 1.60
N LEU A 150 2.80 -8.78 0.41
CA LEU A 150 2.39 -9.93 -0.37
C LEU A 150 3.57 -10.47 -1.18
N ASP A 151 4.52 -11.14 -0.51
CA ASP A 151 5.69 -11.75 -1.16
C ASP A 151 5.39 -13.12 -1.81
N SER A 152 4.13 -13.55 -1.81
CA SER A 152 3.74 -14.91 -2.19
C SER A 152 3.13 -14.98 -3.61
N LEU A 153 3.91 -15.48 -4.57
CA LEU A 153 3.40 -15.97 -5.85
C LEU A 153 3.84 -17.42 -6.16
N ARG A 154 4.62 -18.07 -5.29
CA ARG A 154 5.20 -19.38 -5.60
C ARG A 154 5.54 -20.25 -4.38
N GLY A 155 4.65 -20.28 -3.39
CA GLY A 155 4.49 -21.44 -2.50
C GLY A 155 5.61 -21.77 -1.50
N LYS A 156 6.56 -20.87 -1.23
CA LYS A 156 7.60 -21.12 -0.20
C LYS A 156 7.76 -20.04 0.87
N HIS A 157 7.13 -18.89 0.71
CA HIS A 157 7.18 -17.80 1.70
C HIS A 157 5.76 -17.37 2.03
N ALA A 158 5.41 -17.47 3.30
CA ALA A 158 4.15 -16.97 3.85
C ALA A 158 4.07 -15.44 3.66
N PRO A 159 2.86 -14.84 3.65
CA PRO A 159 2.72 -13.40 3.76
C PRO A 159 3.56 -12.91 4.95
N HIS A 160 4.49 -11.99 4.67
CA HIS A 160 5.41 -11.48 5.67
C HIS A 160 4.76 -10.24 6.30
N ILE A 161 4.53 -10.32 7.61
CA ILE A 161 4.14 -9.15 8.39
C ILE A 161 5.42 -8.33 8.59
N GLU A 162 5.47 -7.16 7.97
CA GLU A 162 6.62 -6.26 8.11
C GLU A 162 6.56 -5.55 9.47
N ASP A 163 5.44 -4.89 9.72
CA ASP A 163 5.25 -4.06 10.91
C ASP A 163 3.88 -4.32 11.53
N SER A 164 3.82 -4.21 12.85
CA SER A 164 2.57 -4.22 13.61
C SER A 164 2.65 -3.19 14.72
N ILE A 165 1.81 -2.18 14.65
CA ILE A 165 1.76 -1.06 15.58
C ILE A 165 0.45 -1.14 16.35
N TYR A 166 0.56 -1.16 17.68
CA TYR A 166 -0.59 -1.11 18.56
C TYR A 166 -0.62 0.24 19.26
N SER A 167 -1.79 0.86 19.28
CA SER A 167 -2.00 2.18 19.87
C SER A 167 -3.27 2.17 20.73
N LEU A 168 -3.18 2.86 21.86
CA LEU A 168 -4.30 3.06 22.77
C LEU A 168 -4.53 4.56 22.88
N SER A 169 -5.72 5.01 22.50
CA SER A 169 -6.11 6.42 22.51
C SER A 169 -7.22 6.65 23.53
N TYR A 170 -7.14 7.75 24.28
CA TYR A 170 -8.16 8.19 25.22
C TYR A 170 -8.70 9.55 24.78
N SER A 171 -10.00 9.61 24.48
CA SER A 171 -10.67 10.86 24.09
C SER A 171 -11.09 11.65 25.34
N LEU A 172 -10.36 12.72 25.67
CA LEU A 172 -10.75 13.62 26.75
C LEU A 172 -12.08 14.30 26.41
N ARG A 173 -13.11 14.08 27.23
CA ARG A 173 -14.29 14.94 27.21
C ARG A 173 -13.97 16.23 27.95
N LEU A 174 -14.14 17.38 27.30
CA LEU A 174 -14.45 18.60 28.03
C LEU A 174 -15.84 18.40 28.65
N LEU A 175 -15.88 18.45 29.99
CA LEU A 175 -17.10 18.50 30.79
C LEU A 175 -17.82 19.84 30.59
#